data_AF-A0AAV9BZ69-F1
#
_entry.id   AF-A0AAV9BZ69-F1
#
_cell.length_a   1.000
_cell.length_b   1.000
_cell.length_c   1.000
_cell.angle_alpha   90.00
_cell.angle_beta   90.00
_cell.angle_gamma   90.00
#
_symmetry.space_group_name_H-M   'P 1'
#
loop_
_entity.id
_entity.type
_entity.pdbx_description
1 polymer ?
#
loop_
_entity_poly.entity_id
_entity_poly.type
_entity_poly.pdbx_seq_one_letter_code
_entity_poly.pdbx_strand_id
1 'polypeptide(L)' 'MGSKPWRYTGKEANMNREDIRMLVAKWWDVYNDKSLDYKPEEGVMTPEEEAFSRPSIIASMPEPTISYIPAPSAA' A
#
# COMPACT_ATOMS: atom_id res chain seq x y z
N MET A 1 -1.24 -16.40 -5.68
CA MET A 1 -0.77 -16.31 -4.27
C MET A 1 0.61 -15.66 -4.30
N GLY A 2 0.69 -14.35 -4.10
CA GLY A 2 1.97 -13.63 -4.08
C GLY A 2 2.66 -13.82 -2.73
N SER A 3 3.95 -14.14 -2.76
CA SER A 3 4.79 -14.28 -1.56
C SER A 3 4.99 -12.90 -0.92
N LYS A 4 4.13 -12.56 0.03
CA LYS A 4 4.27 -11.37 0.86
C LYS A 4 5.59 -11.49 1.65
N PRO A 5 6.48 -10.48 1.64
CA PRO A 5 7.81 -10.57 2.26
C PRO A 5 7.78 -10.85 3.77
N TRP A 6 6.72 -10.44 4.48
CA TRP A 6 6.52 -10.75 5.90
C TRP A 6 6.11 -12.21 6.20
N ARG A 7 5.95 -13.04 5.17
CA ARG A 7 5.74 -14.49 5.25
C ARG A 7 6.94 -15.26 4.70
N TYR A 8 8.12 -14.64 4.66
CA TYR A 8 9.36 -15.30 4.24
C TYR A 8 9.63 -16.54 5.12
N THR A 9 9.54 -17.73 4.54
CA THR A 9 9.92 -18.99 5.23
C THR A 9 11.25 -19.54 4.76
N GLY A 10 11.81 -18.99 3.66
CA GLY A 10 13.07 -19.43 3.05
C GLY A 10 12.95 -20.74 2.27
N LYS A 11 11.75 -21.32 2.19
CA LYS A 11 11.48 -22.62 1.52
C LYS A 11 10.89 -22.44 0.13
N GLU A 12 10.49 -21.23 -0.24
CA GLU A 12 9.87 -20.94 -1.51
C GLU A 12 10.88 -20.97 -2.67
N ALA A 13 10.38 -21.13 -3.90
CA ALA A 13 11.21 -21.04 -5.10
C ALA A 13 11.93 -19.69 -5.17
N ASN A 14 13.19 -19.71 -5.63
CA ASN A 14 14.07 -18.54 -5.78
C ASN A 14 14.58 -17.91 -4.47
N MET A 15 14.28 -18.47 -3.29
CA MET A 15 14.80 -17.97 -2.00
C MET A 15 16.32 -18.10 -1.86
N ASN A 16 16.95 -18.96 -2.66
CA ASN A 16 18.41 -19.10 -2.74
C ASN A 16 19.08 -17.96 -3.53
N ARG A 17 18.33 -17.18 -4.32
CA ARG A 17 18.90 -16.06 -5.07
C ARG A 17 19.35 -14.96 -4.11
N GLU A 18 20.54 -14.43 -4.36
CA GLU A 18 21.17 -13.43 -3.49
C GLU A 18 20.43 -12.09 -3.48
N ASP A 19 19.95 -11.64 -4.63
CA ASP A 19 19.14 -10.42 -4.76
C ASP A 19 17.83 -10.52 -3.99
N ILE A 20 17.20 -11.70 -3.98
CA ILE A 20 16.00 -11.97 -3.19
C ILE A 20 16.31 -11.91 -1.68
N ARG A 21 17.40 -12.51 -1.24
CA ARG A 21 17.84 -12.42 0.17
C ARG A 21 18.12 -10.97 0.58
N MET A 22 18.78 -10.21 -0.30
CA MET A 22 19.07 -8.79 -0.06
C MET A 22 17.79 -7.95 0.01
N LEU A 23 16.80 -8.22 -0.84
CA LEU A 23 15.51 -7.53 -0.80
C LEU A 23 14.78 -7.76 0.53
N VAL A 24 14.73 -9.02 0.99
CA VAL A 24 14.09 -9.38 2.26
C VAL A 24 14.81 -8.72 3.44
N ALA A 25 16.15 -8.69 3.43
CA ALA A 25 16.94 -8.03 4.46
C ALA A 25 16.64 -6.52 4.54
N LYS A 26 16.72 -5.82 3.41
CA LYS A 26 16.41 -4.38 3.35
C LYS A 26 14.98 -4.06 3.80
N TRP A 27 14.03 -4.92 3.47
CA TRP A 27 12.64 -4.75 3.90
C TRP A 27 12.50 -4.87 5.43
N TRP A 28 13.23 -5.81 6.05
CA TRP A 28 13.29 -5.94 7.50
C TRP A 28 13.98 -4.75 8.17
N ASP A 29 15.05 -4.22 7.57
CA ASP A 29 15.75 -3.03 8.10
C ASP A 29 14.79 -1.84 8.17
N VAL A 30 14.02 -1.60 7.09
CA VAL A 30 12.99 -0.55 7.05
C VAL A 30 11.87 -0.81 8.05
N TYR A 31 11.38 -2.03 8.16
CA TYR A 31 10.27 -2.37 9.07
C TYR A 31 10.66 -2.20 10.54
N ASN A 32 11.90 -2.52 10.91
CA ASN A 32 12.40 -2.39 12.28
C ASN A 32 12.93 -0.99 12.61
N ASP A 33 12.98 -0.10 11.63
CA ASP A 33 13.46 1.26 11.82
C ASP A 33 12.41 2.11 12.55
N LYS A 34 12.59 2.23 13.87
CA LYS A 34 11.75 3.04 14.75
C LYS A 34 11.78 4.54 14.44
N SER A 35 12.73 5.01 13.63
CA SER A 35 12.73 6.42 13.20
C SER A 35 11.60 6.72 12.22
N LEU A 36 11.09 5.68 11.54
CA LEU A 36 9.95 5.75 10.64
C LEU A 36 8.61 5.59 11.37
N ASP A 37 8.62 5.35 12.68
CA ASP A 37 7.41 5.32 13.49
C ASP A 37 6.72 6.69 13.38
N TYR A 38 5.45 6.66 12.98
CA TYR A 38 4.64 7.87 12.91
C TYR A 38 4.53 8.49 14.30
N LYS A 39 5.11 9.68 14.47
CA LYS A 39 4.95 10.49 15.67
C LYS A 39 3.88 11.52 15.35
N PRO A 40 2.64 11.36 15.85
CA PRO A 40 1.71 12.47 15.82
C PRO A 40 2.34 13.59 16.64
N GLU A 41 2.64 14.72 16.00
CA GLU A 41 3.03 15.93 16.71
C GLU A 41 1.87 16.25 17.69
N GLU A 42 2.10 16.06 18.99
CA GLU A 42 1.16 16.47 20.04
C GLU A 42 1.09 18.01 20.03
N GLY A 43 0.32 18.58 19.10
CA GLY A 43 0.29 20.03 18.98
C GLY A 43 -0.51 20.64 17.83
N VAL A 44 -1.04 19.85 16.90
CA VAL A 44 -1.84 20.43 15.81
C VAL A 44 -3.06 19.55 15.51
N MET A 45 -4.03 19.57 16.43
CA MET A 45 -5.44 19.47 16.04
C MET A 45 -5.81 20.78 15.34
N THR A 46 -5.36 20.95 14.10
CA THR A 46 -6.03 21.87 13.17
C THR A 46 -7.12 21.07 12.46
N PRO A 47 -8.30 21.65 12.18
CA PRO A 47 -9.42 20.95 11.53
C PRO A 47 -9.16 20.46 10.09
N GLU A 48 -7.90 20.38 9.65
CA GLU A 48 -7.49 20.10 8.27
C GLU A 48 -7.15 18.62 8.02
N GLU A 49 -7.41 17.75 9.00
CA GLU A 49 -7.32 16.29 8.85
C GLU A 49 -8.43 15.68 7.98
N GLU A 50 -9.46 16.45 7.57
CA GLU A 50 -10.35 16.05 6.46
C GLU A 50 -9.74 16.29 5.07
N ALA A 51 -8.72 17.14 4.92
CA ALA A 51 -8.18 17.50 3.61
C ALA A 51 -7.04 16.59 3.14
N PHE A 52 -6.36 15.87 4.04
CA PHE A 52 -5.25 14.99 3.68
C PHE A 52 -5.67 13.63 3.09
N SER A 53 -6.95 13.25 3.23
CA SER A 53 -7.42 11.92 2.84
C SER A 53 -8.04 11.86 1.43
N ARG A 54 -7.96 12.94 0.66
CA ARG A 54 -8.32 12.96 -0.77
C ARG A 54 -7.20 13.63 -1.56
N PRO A 55 -6.44 12.91 -2.40
CA PRO A 55 -5.52 13.58 -3.32
C PRO A 55 -6.34 14.56 -4.17
N SER A 56 -6.03 15.86 -4.14
CA SER A 56 -6.76 16.89 -4.91
C SER A 56 -6.91 16.55 -6.40
N ILE A 57 -6.12 15.61 -6.92
CA ILE A 57 -6.20 15.04 -8.27
C ILE A 57 -7.59 14.46 -8.57
N ILE A 58 -8.27 13.78 -7.62
CA ILE A 58 -9.61 13.23 -7.87
C ILE A 58 -10.71 14.29 -7.91
N ALA A 59 -10.48 15.48 -7.35
CA ALA A 59 -11.47 16.56 -7.37
C ALA A 59 -11.54 17.27 -8.73
N SER A 60 -10.50 17.14 -9.56
CA SER A 60 -10.43 17.78 -10.88
C SER A 60 -10.79 16.84 -12.04
N MET A 61 -11.09 15.57 -11.77
CA MET A 61 -11.51 14.63 -12.82
C MET A 61 -13.00 14.83 -13.13
N PRO A 62 -13.39 15.08 -14.39
CA PRO A 62 -14.80 15.05 -14.76
C PRO A 62 -15.37 13.66 -14.46
N GLU A 63 -16.61 13.59 -13.97
CA GLU A 63 -17.29 12.33 -13.73
C GLU A 63 -17.20 11.45 -14.99
N PRO A 64 -16.65 10.24 -14.89
CA PRO A 64 -16.72 9.32 -16.00
C PRO A 64 -18.19 8.98 -16.21
N THR A 65 -18.72 9.28 -17.40
CA THR A 65 -20.00 8.73 -17.85
C THR A 65 -19.86 7.22 -17.97
N ILE A 66 -20.02 6.50 -16.86
CA ILE A 66 -20.04 5.04 -16.86
C ILE A 66 -21.40 4.65 -17.45
N SER A 67 -21.41 4.33 -18.74
CA SER A 67 -22.54 3.66 -19.37
C SER A 67 -22.69 2.30 -18.72
N TYR A 68 -23.61 2.19 -17.77
CA TYR A 68 -23.97 0.94 -17.13
C TYR A 68 -24.59 0.00 -18.18
N ILE A 69 -23.86 -1.05 -18.54
CA ILE A 69 -24.38 -2.14 -19.37
C ILE A 69 -24.70 -3.30 -18.42
N PRO A 70 -25.98 -3.62 -18.19
CA PRO A 70 -26.35 -4.74 -17.34
C PRO A 70 -25.84 -6.05 -17.97
N ALA A 71 -25.27 -6.92 -17.14
CA ALA A 71 -24.95 -8.27 -17.58
C ALA A 71 -26.24 -9.01 -17.94
N PRO A 72 -26.24 -9.83 -19.02
CA PRO A 72 -27.41 -10.65 -19.35
C PRO A 72 -27.70 -11.61 -18.19
N SER A 73 -28.97 -11.73 -17.82
CA SER A 73 -29.42 -12.67 -16.80
C SER A 73 -29.15 -14.10 -17.27
N ALA A 74 -28.46 -14.89 -16.46
CA ALA A 74 -28.34 -16.33 -16.68
C ALA A 74 -29.73 -16.99 -16.52
N ALA A 75 -30.01 -17.98 -17.37
CA ALA A 75 -31.22 -18.80 -17.35
C ALA A 75 -30.90 -20.21 -16.84
#